data_AF-A0A7S1X201-F1
#
_entry.id   AF-A0A7S1X201-F1
#
_cell.length_a   1.000
_cell.length_b   1.000
_cell.length_c   1.000
_cell.angle_alpha   90.00
_cell.angle_beta   90.00
_cell.angle_gamma   90.00
#
_symmetry.space_group_name_H-M   'P 1'
#
loop_
_entity.id
_entity.type
_entity.pdbx_description
1 polymer ?
#
loop_
_entity_poly.entity_id
_entity_poly.type
_entity_poly.pdbx_seq_one_letter_code
_entity_poly.pdbx_strand_id
1 'polypeptide(L)'
;SNMGTGAACVSVCKGQKVCSQSTAAPALRGRTSTASLRLGRRGLRVQAAASPVEGHNDTRPTGGRRLGSRAPPAAAAVYEAESLGLHVSKPAEGSVLNRGVNGSPDYGTPIELPRSPGFSTIPAALAAVARGESVVVLDDEDRENEGDLILAADRATPEALAFMVRYTSGVVCVGMRGADLDRLEIPLMVEDKANEDAMKTAFTVTVDAKLGTTTGISAADRSVTINALASQESVSSDFNKPGHIFPLRAREGGVITRPGHTEAAVDLARLSGCFPAGVLCELVNDDGSMSRTPDLLQFGYKHRLHVVTIKDLVQYIQTQELM
;
A
#
# COMPACT_ATOMS: atom_id res chain seq x y z
N SER A 1 -31.19 6.31 74.35
CA SER A 1 -30.69 4.92 74.36
C SER A 1 -29.18 4.97 74.29
N ASN A 2 -28.52 4.16 75.10
CA ASN A 2 -27.24 4.44 75.75
C ASN A 2 -26.06 3.71 75.08
N MET A 3 -24.87 4.32 75.17
CA MET A 3 -23.48 3.78 75.07
C MET A 3 -22.98 3.25 73.70
N GLY A 4 -21.76 3.53 73.21
CA GLY A 4 -20.56 4.17 73.78
C GLY A 4 -19.46 3.16 74.16
N THR A 5 -18.21 3.45 73.75
CA THR A 5 -16.89 2.81 74.05
C THR A 5 -16.43 1.68 73.12
N GLY A 6 -15.15 1.55 72.70
CA GLY A 6 -13.92 2.28 72.98
C GLY A 6 -12.70 1.62 72.28
N ALA A 7 -11.55 2.31 72.35
CA ALA A 7 -10.22 2.05 71.77
C ALA A 7 -9.54 0.70 72.21
N ALA A 8 -8.34 0.26 71.81
CA ALA A 8 -7.09 0.93 71.44
C ALA A 8 -5.98 -0.06 70.94
N CYS A 9 -4.98 0.52 70.25
CA CYS A 9 -3.50 0.33 70.33
C CYS A 9 -2.71 -0.97 69.94
N VAL A 10 -1.90 -0.80 68.89
CA VAL A 10 -0.41 -0.91 68.75
C VAL A 10 0.36 -2.17 69.18
N SER A 11 1.13 -2.75 68.23
CA SER A 11 2.54 -3.18 68.42
C SER A 11 3.25 -3.48 67.08
N VAL A 12 4.55 -3.21 67.04
CA VAL A 12 5.51 -3.28 65.91
C VAL A 12 6.37 -4.54 66.02
N CYS A 13 6.70 -5.24 64.93
CA CYS A 13 8.07 -5.74 64.59
C CYS A 13 8.14 -6.77 63.43
N LYS A 14 9.03 -6.44 62.46
CA LYS A 14 10.07 -7.25 61.77
C LYS A 14 9.95 -8.79 61.59
N GLY A 15 10.38 -9.25 60.40
CA GLY A 15 11.44 -10.28 60.32
C GLY A 15 11.22 -11.46 59.35
N GLN A 16 12.26 -11.81 58.61
CA GLN A 16 12.32 -12.76 57.48
C GLN A 16 12.49 -14.25 57.86
N LYS A 17 12.15 -15.12 56.88
CA LYS A 17 12.75 -16.41 56.46
C LYS A 17 13.31 -17.37 57.52
N VAL A 18 12.84 -18.63 57.52
CA VAL A 18 13.70 -19.84 57.54
C VAL A 18 13.01 -21.02 56.83
N CYS A 19 13.81 -21.78 56.08
CA CYS A 19 13.54 -23.01 55.33
C CYS A 19 13.49 -24.24 56.24
N SER A 20 12.65 -25.25 55.95
CA SER A 20 12.77 -26.58 56.57
C SER A 20 12.64 -27.71 55.53
N GLN A 21 13.67 -28.56 55.49
CA GLN A 21 13.70 -29.88 54.87
C GLN A 21 13.37 -30.95 55.94
N SER A 22 12.72 -32.04 55.53
CA SER A 22 12.64 -33.38 56.17
C SER A 22 11.59 -34.18 55.37
N THR A 23 11.67 -35.45 54.96
CA THR A 23 12.59 -36.58 55.17
C THR A 23 12.25 -37.67 54.13
N ALA A 24 13.17 -38.62 53.95
CA ALA A 24 13.23 -39.65 52.91
C ALA A 24 12.18 -40.78 52.97
N ALA A 25 11.99 -41.44 51.82
CA ALA A 25 11.34 -42.75 51.65
C ALA A 25 12.32 -43.74 50.95
N PRO A 26 12.25 -45.06 51.22
CA PRO A 26 13.23 -46.02 50.71
C PRO A 26 12.85 -46.64 49.35
N ALA A 27 13.89 -47.07 48.65
CA ALA A 27 13.88 -47.63 47.29
C ALA A 27 13.66 -49.14 47.25
N LEU A 28 13.05 -49.63 46.16
CA LEU A 28 13.26 -50.98 45.63
C LEU A 28 13.29 -50.94 44.09
N ARG A 29 14.19 -51.75 43.53
CA ARG A 29 14.82 -51.69 42.20
C ARG A 29 13.97 -52.31 41.09
N GLY A 30 14.21 -51.91 39.83
CA GLY A 30 13.93 -52.81 38.70
C GLY A 30 13.93 -52.23 37.28
N ARG A 31 15.12 -52.19 36.66
CA ARG A 31 15.43 -52.28 35.21
C ARG A 31 15.12 -51.10 34.27
N THR A 32 16.21 -50.64 33.66
CA THR A 32 16.35 -49.70 32.56
C THR A 32 16.20 -50.40 31.20
N SER A 33 15.49 -49.78 30.26
CA SER A 33 15.82 -49.88 28.83
C SER A 33 15.56 -48.54 28.15
N THR A 34 16.64 -47.93 27.68
CA THR A 34 16.66 -46.76 26.81
C THR A 34 16.29 -47.19 25.38
N ALA A 35 15.20 -46.64 24.84
CA ALA A 35 14.88 -46.74 23.42
C ALA A 35 15.15 -45.38 22.76
N SER A 36 16.27 -45.32 22.04
CA SER A 36 16.66 -44.20 21.17
C SER A 36 15.86 -44.29 19.87
N LEU A 37 14.96 -43.32 19.62
CA LEU A 37 14.26 -43.19 18.35
C LEU A 37 15.18 -42.50 17.34
N ARG A 38 15.81 -43.31 16.48
CA ARG A 38 16.47 -42.85 15.25
C ARG A 38 15.39 -42.58 14.20
N LEU A 39 15.17 -41.31 13.84
CA LEU A 39 14.47 -40.97 12.60
C LEU A 39 15.40 -41.28 11.42
N GLY A 40 15.07 -42.33 10.68
CA GLY A 40 15.73 -42.68 9.43
C GLY A 40 15.37 -41.70 8.32
N ARG A 41 16.39 -41.12 7.69
CA ARG A 41 16.29 -40.48 6.37
C ARG A 41 15.73 -41.50 5.37
N ARG A 42 14.50 -41.30 4.90
CA ARG A 42 14.03 -41.90 3.64
C ARG A 42 13.94 -40.78 2.61
N GLY A 43 14.84 -40.83 1.63
CA GLY A 43 14.79 -39.97 0.46
C GLY A 43 13.54 -40.27 -0.36
N LEU A 44 12.74 -39.25 -0.58
CA LEU A 44 11.65 -39.27 -1.56
C LEU A 44 12.28 -39.10 -2.94
N ARG A 45 12.39 -40.19 -3.70
CA ARG A 45 12.73 -40.15 -5.13
C ARG A 45 11.45 -39.78 -5.88
N VAL A 46 11.39 -38.58 -6.44
CA VAL A 46 10.40 -38.21 -7.45
C VAL A 46 10.83 -38.91 -8.76
N GLN A 47 10.08 -39.94 -9.17
CA GLN A 47 10.19 -40.48 -10.53
C GLN A 47 9.40 -39.56 -11.47
N ALA A 48 10.10 -38.85 -12.34
CA ALA A 48 9.50 -38.20 -13.49
C ALA A 48 9.10 -39.29 -14.50
N ALA A 49 7.80 -39.45 -14.74
CA ALA A 49 7.28 -40.24 -15.85
C ALA A 49 7.38 -39.39 -17.12
N ALA A 50 8.38 -39.67 -17.96
CA ALA A 50 8.43 -39.17 -19.32
C ALA A 50 7.51 -40.05 -20.19
N SER A 51 6.56 -39.41 -20.89
CA SER A 51 5.79 -40.07 -21.95
C SER A 51 6.62 -40.13 -23.24
N PRO A 52 6.53 -41.20 -24.05
CA PRO A 52 7.27 -41.28 -25.30
C PRO A 52 6.61 -40.40 -26.38
N VAL A 53 7.40 -39.55 -27.02
CA VAL A 53 7.02 -38.91 -28.29
C VAL A 53 7.42 -39.87 -29.40
N GLU A 54 6.42 -40.42 -30.09
CA GLU A 54 6.63 -41.23 -31.29
C GLU A 54 7.19 -40.35 -32.43
N GLY A 55 8.25 -40.84 -33.06
CA GLY A 55 8.81 -40.28 -34.27
C GLY A 55 8.07 -40.77 -35.52
N HIS A 56 7.86 -39.86 -36.47
CA HIS A 56 7.69 -40.21 -37.87
C HIS A 56 8.54 -39.30 -38.74
N ASN A 57 9.41 -39.94 -39.53
CA ASN A 57 10.25 -39.40 -40.60
C ASN A 57 9.37 -38.79 -41.72
N ASP A 58 9.64 -37.57 -42.19
CA ASP A 58 10.61 -37.16 -43.21
C ASP A 58 9.88 -36.83 -44.53
N THR A 59 10.03 -35.60 -44.99
CA THR A 59 10.27 -35.26 -46.40
C THR A 59 10.49 -33.74 -46.51
N ARG A 60 11.73 -33.35 -46.80
CA ARG A 60 12.09 -32.02 -47.31
C ARG A 60 11.61 -31.87 -48.76
N PRO A 61 11.34 -30.63 -49.18
CA PRO A 61 12.04 -30.15 -50.37
C PRO A 61 12.76 -28.82 -50.12
N THR A 62 13.97 -28.78 -50.65
CA THR A 62 14.87 -27.64 -50.75
C THR A 62 14.32 -26.57 -51.69
N GLY A 63 14.30 -25.30 -51.27
CA GLY A 63 14.01 -24.16 -52.15
C GLY A 63 14.25 -22.84 -51.42
N GLY A 64 15.32 -22.14 -51.79
CA GLY A 64 15.84 -21.01 -51.02
C GLY A 64 15.12 -19.68 -51.20
N ARG A 65 15.39 -18.77 -50.26
CA ARG A 65 15.84 -17.38 -50.50
C ARG A 65 16.09 -16.73 -49.14
N ARG A 66 17.33 -16.28 -48.91
CA ARG A 66 17.65 -15.31 -47.86
C ARG A 66 17.06 -13.96 -48.28
N LEU A 67 16.16 -13.42 -47.48
CA LEU A 67 15.83 -11.99 -47.47
C LEU A 67 16.01 -11.51 -46.04
N GLY A 68 17.01 -10.65 -45.85
CA GLY A 68 17.17 -9.90 -44.60
C GLY A 68 16.07 -8.86 -44.52
N SER A 69 15.30 -8.88 -43.44
CA SER A 69 14.38 -7.81 -43.09
C SER A 69 14.98 -7.00 -41.94
N ARG A 70 15.61 -5.90 -42.32
CA ARG A 70 15.98 -4.77 -41.47
C ARG A 70 14.67 -4.12 -41.00
N ALA A 71 14.51 -3.93 -39.69
CA ALA A 71 13.37 -3.20 -39.13
C ALA A 71 13.38 -1.73 -39.63
N PRO A 72 12.22 -1.14 -39.97
CA PRO A 72 12.16 0.27 -40.35
C PRO A 72 12.21 1.17 -39.10
N PRO A 73 12.78 2.38 -39.19
CA PRO A 73 12.83 3.32 -38.08
C PRO A 73 11.47 4.02 -37.88
N ALA A 74 11.13 4.27 -36.62
CA ALA A 74 9.97 5.04 -36.22
C ALA A 74 10.17 6.54 -36.56
N ALA A 75 9.35 7.06 -37.47
CA ALA A 75 9.16 8.50 -37.67
C ALA A 75 7.82 8.76 -38.36
N ALA A 76 6.81 9.21 -37.61
CA ALA A 76 5.71 10.05 -38.09
C ALA A 76 4.73 10.37 -36.94
N ALA A 77 4.84 11.57 -36.38
CA ALA A 77 3.72 12.26 -35.74
C ALA A 77 4.02 13.77 -35.78
N VAL A 78 3.80 14.36 -36.96
CA VAL A 78 3.69 15.81 -37.14
C VAL A 78 2.21 16.11 -36.94
N TYR A 79 1.86 16.88 -35.91
CA TYR A 79 0.51 17.40 -35.74
C TYR A 79 0.45 18.77 -36.44
N GLU A 80 -0.25 18.82 -37.58
CA GLU A 80 -0.85 20.05 -38.10
C GLU A 80 -2.37 19.91 -38.04
N ALA A 81 -3.02 20.92 -37.44
CA ALA A 81 -4.34 21.40 -37.84
C ALA A 81 -4.60 22.75 -37.15
N GLU A 82 -4.18 23.83 -37.80
CA GLU A 82 -4.89 25.11 -37.71
C GLU A 82 -6.20 24.99 -38.50
N SER A 83 -7.33 25.40 -37.92
CA SER A 83 -8.42 26.12 -38.60
C SER A 83 -9.67 26.22 -37.73
N LEU A 84 -9.69 27.18 -36.81
CA LEU A 84 -10.93 27.86 -36.45
C LEU A 84 -10.64 29.36 -36.41
N GLY A 85 -10.92 30.01 -37.54
CA GLY A 85 -10.77 31.45 -37.72
C GLY A 85 -11.72 32.22 -36.81
N LEU A 86 -11.15 33.02 -35.92
CA LEU A 86 -11.84 34.09 -35.21
C LEU A 86 -10.95 35.34 -35.30
N HIS A 87 -11.43 36.31 -36.08
CA HIS A 87 -10.85 37.64 -36.19
C HIS A 87 -10.94 38.37 -34.84
N VAL A 88 -9.81 38.84 -34.33
CA VAL A 88 -9.76 39.81 -33.24
C VAL A 88 -9.10 41.08 -33.77
N SER A 89 -9.90 42.12 -33.92
CA SER A 89 -9.48 43.48 -34.25
C SER A 89 -8.74 44.13 -33.08
N LYS A 90 -7.57 44.73 -33.36
CA LYS A 90 -6.80 45.58 -32.42
C LYS A 90 -7.62 46.80 -32.00
N PRO A 91 -7.64 47.20 -30.71
CA PRO A 91 -7.97 48.56 -30.33
C PRO A 91 -6.73 49.47 -30.34
N ALA A 92 -7.02 50.76 -30.57
CA ALA A 92 -6.09 51.84 -30.83
C ALA A 92 -5.29 52.31 -29.60
N GLU A 93 -4.13 52.90 -29.88
CA GLU A 93 -3.31 53.66 -28.93
C GLU A 93 -4.07 54.91 -28.46
N GLY A 94 -4.20 55.06 -27.13
CA GLY A 94 -4.85 56.20 -26.51
C GLY A 94 -4.32 56.40 -25.09
N SER A 95 -3.52 57.46 -24.93
CA SER A 95 -2.94 57.94 -23.69
C SER A 95 -4.01 58.31 -22.64
N VAL A 96 -3.92 57.73 -21.44
CA VAL A 96 -4.62 58.26 -20.26
C VAL A 96 -3.67 58.31 -19.07
N LEU A 97 -3.75 59.43 -18.38
CA LEU A 97 -2.82 60.02 -17.45
C LEU A 97 -2.58 59.18 -16.19
N ASN A 98 -1.31 59.13 -15.80
CA ASN A 98 -0.78 58.59 -14.58
C ASN A 98 -1.30 59.40 -13.37
N ARG A 99 -2.19 58.81 -12.54
CA ARG A 99 -2.38 59.21 -11.15
C ARG A 99 -2.05 58.01 -10.29
N GLY A 100 -0.94 58.12 -9.56
CA GLY A 100 -0.46 57.11 -8.64
C GLY A 100 -1.50 56.77 -7.58
N VAL A 101 -1.76 55.48 -7.46
CA VAL A 101 -2.32 54.86 -6.26
C VAL A 101 -1.28 53.82 -5.85
N ASN A 102 -0.33 54.24 -5.02
CA ASN A 102 0.61 53.33 -4.37
C ASN A 102 -0.17 52.58 -3.28
N GLY A 103 -0.45 51.31 -3.53
CA GLY A 103 -1.14 50.43 -2.60
C GLY A 103 -1.54 49.12 -3.25
N SER A 104 -0.59 48.42 -3.87
CA SER A 104 -0.80 47.01 -4.20
C SER A 104 -1.05 46.25 -2.89
N PRO A 105 -2.07 45.39 -2.79
CA PRO A 105 -2.17 44.47 -1.67
C PRO A 105 -0.89 43.63 -1.64
N ASP A 106 -0.29 43.52 -0.47
CA ASP A 106 0.78 42.56 -0.21
C ASP A 106 0.20 41.16 -0.36
N TYR A 107 0.19 40.63 -1.59
CA TYR A 107 0.06 39.21 -1.83
C TYR A 107 1.41 38.63 -1.43
N GLY A 108 1.57 38.39 -0.13
CA GLY A 108 2.78 37.81 0.43
C GLY A 108 3.28 36.66 -0.44
N THR A 109 4.60 36.54 -0.54
CA THR A 109 5.28 35.48 -1.30
C THR A 109 4.50 34.16 -1.19
N PRO A 110 4.17 33.48 -2.31
CA PRO A 110 3.52 32.19 -2.25
C PRO A 110 4.32 31.32 -1.28
N ILE A 111 3.67 30.84 -0.22
CA ILE A 111 4.30 29.93 0.72
C ILE A 111 4.66 28.69 -0.10
N GLU A 112 5.92 28.57 -0.52
CA GLU A 112 6.41 27.36 -1.15
C GLU A 112 6.39 26.30 -0.06
N LEU A 113 5.40 25.40 -0.14
CA LEU A 113 5.28 24.30 0.80
C LEU A 113 6.58 23.49 0.78
N PRO A 114 7.08 23.04 1.94
CA PRO A 114 8.31 22.28 2.00
C PRO A 114 8.21 21.04 1.11
N ARG A 115 9.26 20.79 0.31
CA ARG A 115 9.41 19.59 -0.50
C ARG A 115 10.83 19.07 -0.38
N SER A 116 10.96 17.75 -0.42
CA SER A 116 12.27 17.12 -0.56
C SER A 116 12.84 17.38 -1.97
N PRO A 117 14.13 17.73 -2.14
CA PRO A 117 14.71 17.97 -3.46
C PRO A 117 14.57 16.75 -4.38
N GLY A 118 14.09 16.97 -5.60
CA GLY A 118 13.84 15.89 -6.58
C GLY A 118 12.44 15.25 -6.50
N PHE A 119 11.63 15.61 -5.50
CA PHE A 119 10.25 15.13 -5.33
C PHE A 119 9.21 16.15 -5.82
N SER A 120 8.02 15.64 -6.13
CA SER A 120 6.84 16.44 -6.47
C SER A 120 6.27 17.11 -5.22
N THR A 121 5.50 18.18 -5.39
CA THR A 121 4.76 18.79 -4.28
C THR A 121 3.55 17.92 -3.92
N ILE A 122 3.16 17.90 -2.63
CA ILE A 122 1.95 17.21 -2.18
C ILE A 122 0.70 17.69 -2.93
N PRO A 123 0.45 19.00 -3.13
CA PRO A 123 -0.69 19.45 -3.94
C PRO A 123 -0.73 18.89 -5.37
N ALA A 124 0.43 18.73 -6.03
CA ALA A 124 0.47 18.14 -7.37
C ALA A 124 0.09 16.65 -7.36
N ALA A 125 0.60 15.90 -6.38
CA ALA A 125 0.22 14.50 -6.17
C ALA A 125 -1.27 14.34 -5.84
N LEU A 126 -1.83 15.19 -4.96
CA LEU A 126 -3.25 15.19 -4.64
C LEU A 126 -4.12 15.47 -5.87
N ALA A 127 -3.72 16.43 -6.71
CA ALA A 127 -4.42 16.72 -7.95
C ALA A 127 -4.40 15.52 -8.92
N ALA A 128 -3.33 14.74 -8.96
CA ALA A 128 -3.24 13.51 -9.76
C ALA A 128 -4.14 12.41 -9.20
N VAL A 129 -4.08 12.15 -7.89
CA VAL A 129 -4.95 11.17 -7.21
C VAL A 129 -6.43 11.50 -7.42
N ALA A 130 -6.82 12.78 -7.34
CA ALA A 130 -8.18 13.23 -7.62
C ALA A 130 -8.67 12.91 -9.05
N ARG A 131 -7.74 12.83 -10.02
CA ARG A 131 -8.01 12.42 -11.41
C ARG A 131 -8.03 10.89 -11.60
N GLY A 132 -7.75 10.12 -10.55
CA GLY A 132 -7.62 8.66 -10.61
C GLY A 132 -6.24 8.19 -11.08
N GLU A 133 -5.25 9.07 -11.10
CA GLU A 133 -3.87 8.71 -11.44
C GLU A 133 -3.15 8.13 -10.21
N SER A 134 -2.23 7.20 -10.46
CA SER A 134 -1.35 6.70 -9.41
C SER A 134 -0.22 7.68 -9.10
N VAL A 135 0.30 7.60 -7.88
CA VAL A 135 1.50 8.31 -7.42
C VAL A 135 2.44 7.32 -6.75
N VAL A 136 3.74 7.62 -6.75
CA VAL A 136 4.73 6.86 -6.00
C VAL A 136 4.95 7.54 -4.66
N VAL A 137 4.82 6.79 -3.57
CA VAL A 137 4.98 7.29 -2.20
C VAL A 137 6.11 6.54 -1.53
N LEU A 138 7.09 7.26 -1.01
CA LEU A 138 8.22 6.70 -0.28
C LEU A 138 8.04 6.89 1.22
N ASP A 139 8.37 5.87 2.00
CA ASP A 139 8.57 6.01 3.43
C ASP A 139 10.02 6.42 3.77
N ASP A 140 10.31 6.60 5.06
CA ASP A 140 11.64 6.99 5.52
C ASP A 140 12.68 5.87 5.28
N GLU A 141 13.93 6.26 4.98
CA GLU A 141 15.04 5.33 4.75
C GLU A 141 15.33 4.40 5.95
N ASP A 142 14.98 4.82 7.17
CA ASP A 142 15.15 4.05 8.41
C ASP A 142 13.96 3.11 8.72
N ARG A 143 12.91 3.12 7.88
CA ARG A 143 11.71 2.27 8.03
C ARG A 143 11.75 1.09 7.04
N GLU A 144 11.04 1.15 5.91
CA GLU A 144 11.10 0.12 4.86
C GLU A 144 12.10 0.52 3.76
N ASN A 145 12.33 1.82 3.58
CA ASN A 145 13.10 2.40 2.47
C ASN A 145 12.55 1.94 1.11
N GLU A 146 11.23 1.84 1.02
CA GLU A 146 10.49 1.31 -0.11
C GLU A 146 9.56 2.38 -0.70
N GLY A 147 9.04 2.10 -1.90
CA GLY A 147 8.09 2.96 -2.56
C GLY A 147 6.87 2.19 -3.02
N ASP A 148 5.70 2.68 -2.65
CA ASP A 148 4.42 2.11 -3.06
C ASP A 148 3.82 2.89 -4.22
N LEU A 149 3.22 2.16 -5.16
CA LEU A 149 2.29 2.75 -6.11
C LEU A 149 0.94 2.91 -5.42
N ILE A 150 0.45 4.14 -5.29
CA ILE A 150 -0.78 4.47 -4.58
C ILE A 150 -1.78 5.18 -5.50
N LEU A 151 -3.07 4.80 -5.42
CA LEU A 151 -4.19 5.53 -6.04
C LEU A 151 -5.44 5.48 -5.14
N ALA A 152 -6.40 6.38 -5.38
CA ALA A 152 -7.69 6.33 -4.69
C ALA A 152 -8.49 5.08 -5.11
N ALA A 153 -9.06 4.36 -4.13
CA ALA A 153 -9.72 3.08 -4.36
C ALA A 153 -11.02 3.20 -5.15
N ASP A 154 -11.76 4.31 -4.99
CA ASP A 154 -12.98 4.62 -5.77
C ASP A 154 -12.69 5.05 -7.22
N ARG A 155 -11.42 5.16 -7.60
CA ARG A 155 -10.96 5.47 -8.96
C ARG A 155 -10.20 4.30 -9.60
N ALA A 156 -10.19 3.13 -8.96
CA ALA A 156 -9.47 1.98 -9.45
C ALA A 156 -10.03 1.49 -10.79
N THR A 157 -9.21 1.49 -11.84
CA THR A 157 -9.58 0.93 -13.15
C THR A 157 -8.83 -0.37 -13.44
N PRO A 158 -9.34 -1.23 -14.34
CA PRO A 158 -8.62 -2.42 -14.78
C PRO A 158 -7.21 -2.09 -15.32
N GLU A 159 -7.05 -0.98 -16.03
CA GLU A 159 -5.78 -0.54 -16.60
C GLU A 159 -4.79 -0.12 -15.50
N ALA A 160 -5.26 0.63 -14.50
CA ALA A 160 -4.43 1.02 -13.35
C ALA A 160 -3.97 -0.20 -12.55
N LEU A 161 -4.86 -1.19 -12.36
CA LEU A 161 -4.52 -2.42 -11.65
C LEU A 161 -3.61 -3.33 -12.46
N ALA A 162 -3.79 -3.41 -13.78
CA ALA A 162 -2.86 -4.14 -14.65
C ALA A 162 -1.47 -3.51 -14.63
N PHE A 163 -1.40 -2.17 -14.63
CA PHE A 163 -0.15 -1.43 -14.49
C PHE A 163 0.51 -1.70 -13.13
N MET A 164 -0.24 -1.56 -12.03
CA MET A 164 0.25 -1.85 -10.68
C MET A 164 0.86 -3.26 -10.61
N VAL A 165 0.09 -4.28 -10.98
CA VAL A 165 0.50 -5.69 -10.89
C VAL A 165 1.72 -6.02 -11.75
N ARG A 166 1.92 -5.30 -12.86
CA ARG A 166 3.10 -5.51 -13.71
C ARG A 166 4.39 -5.06 -13.03
N TYR A 167 4.34 -4.05 -12.16
CA TYR A 167 5.55 -3.39 -11.62
C TYR A 167 5.70 -3.53 -10.10
N THR A 168 4.74 -4.13 -9.42
CA THR A 168 4.75 -4.27 -7.96
C THR A 168 4.84 -5.72 -7.52
N SER A 169 4.91 -5.95 -6.20
CA SER A 169 4.91 -7.27 -5.57
C SER A 169 3.72 -8.16 -5.97
N GLY A 170 2.63 -7.53 -6.45
CA GLY A 170 1.39 -8.19 -6.81
C GLY A 170 0.45 -8.44 -5.63
N VAL A 171 0.91 -8.19 -4.39
CA VAL A 171 0.11 -8.23 -3.16
C VAL A 171 -0.66 -6.92 -3.02
N VAL A 172 -1.71 -6.77 -3.83
CA VAL A 172 -2.47 -5.52 -3.91
C VAL A 172 -3.30 -5.33 -2.64
N CYS A 173 -2.96 -4.29 -1.91
CA CYS A 173 -3.59 -3.93 -0.65
C CYS A 173 -4.53 -2.73 -0.80
N VAL A 174 -5.48 -2.59 0.13
CA VAL A 174 -6.35 -1.40 0.21
C VAL A 174 -6.33 -0.87 1.64
N GLY A 175 -5.72 0.29 1.86
CA GLY A 175 -5.79 1.00 3.13
C GLY A 175 -7.20 1.55 3.34
N MET A 176 -7.82 1.23 4.48
CA MET A 176 -9.19 1.62 4.81
C MET A 176 -9.30 2.08 6.26
N ARG A 177 -10.24 2.98 6.55
CA ARG A 177 -10.58 3.34 7.92
C ARG A 177 -11.17 2.15 8.65
N GLY A 178 -10.88 2.03 9.95
CA GLY A 178 -11.44 0.97 10.80
C GLY A 178 -12.97 0.90 10.75
N ALA A 179 -13.65 2.05 10.79
CA ALA A 179 -15.11 2.11 10.73
C ALA A 179 -15.71 1.53 9.43
N ASP A 180 -15.02 1.69 8.29
CA ASP A 180 -15.47 1.13 7.01
C ASP A 180 -15.30 -0.40 6.99
N LEU A 181 -14.19 -0.90 7.53
CA LEU A 181 -13.95 -2.34 7.68
C LEU A 181 -14.93 -2.99 8.66
N ASP A 182 -15.23 -2.31 9.77
CA ASP A 182 -16.17 -2.78 10.78
C ASP A 182 -17.59 -2.86 10.19
N ARG A 183 -18.01 -1.85 9.41
CA ARG A 183 -19.29 -1.82 8.68
C ARG A 183 -19.42 -2.98 7.67
N LEU A 184 -18.32 -3.33 7.00
CA LEU A 184 -18.27 -4.44 6.04
C LEU A 184 -18.00 -5.81 6.69
N GLU A 185 -17.88 -5.83 8.03
CA GLU A 185 -17.54 -7.02 8.83
C GLU A 185 -16.31 -7.75 8.27
N ILE A 186 -15.24 -7.01 7.98
CA ILE A 186 -13.96 -7.54 7.51
C ILE A 186 -12.97 -7.48 8.68
N PRO A 187 -12.90 -8.51 9.54
CA PRO A 187 -12.06 -8.49 10.74
C PRO A 187 -10.57 -8.59 10.40
N LEU A 188 -9.72 -8.23 11.36
CA LEU A 188 -8.28 -8.49 11.29
C LEU A 188 -8.01 -9.98 11.00
N MET A 189 -6.97 -10.27 10.20
CA MET A 189 -6.59 -11.63 9.86
C MET A 189 -6.05 -12.39 11.08
N VAL A 190 -5.31 -11.66 11.92
CA VAL A 190 -4.77 -12.13 13.21
C VAL A 190 -5.11 -11.07 14.25
N GLU A 191 -5.43 -11.49 15.47
CA GLU A 191 -5.67 -10.55 16.58
C GLU A 191 -4.46 -9.64 16.79
N ASP A 192 -4.69 -8.35 17.08
CA ASP A 192 -3.65 -7.32 17.19
C ASP A 192 -2.49 -7.71 18.13
N LYS A 193 -2.81 -8.30 19.30
CA LYS A 193 -1.82 -8.77 20.27
C LYS A 193 -0.96 -9.93 19.79
N ALA A 194 -1.47 -10.70 18.83
CA ALA A 194 -0.78 -11.84 18.22
C ALA A 194 -0.15 -11.48 16.87
N ASN A 195 -0.26 -10.21 16.42
CA ASN A 195 0.38 -9.76 15.20
C ASN A 195 1.90 -9.64 15.44
N GLU A 196 2.66 -10.62 14.98
CA GLU A 196 4.12 -10.68 15.10
C GLU A 196 4.87 -9.97 13.95
N ASP A 197 4.16 -9.42 12.96
CA ASP A 197 4.74 -8.63 11.88
C ASP A 197 5.66 -7.52 12.41
N ALA A 198 6.79 -7.29 11.73
CA ALA A 198 7.81 -6.35 12.18
C ALA A 198 7.29 -4.90 12.20
N MET A 199 6.45 -4.54 11.23
CA MET A 199 5.86 -3.21 11.07
C MET A 199 4.43 -3.11 11.63
N LYS A 200 3.94 -4.20 12.25
CA LYS A 200 2.58 -4.38 12.73
C LYS A 200 1.54 -4.02 11.67
N THR A 201 1.77 -4.44 10.44
CA THR A 201 0.84 -4.22 9.33
C THR A 201 -0.49 -4.91 9.64
N ALA A 202 -1.57 -4.13 9.63
CA ALA A 202 -2.87 -4.55 10.13
C ALA A 202 -3.71 -5.21 9.02
N PHE A 203 -3.25 -6.35 8.53
CA PHE A 203 -3.96 -7.15 7.53
C PHE A 203 -5.34 -7.59 8.06
N THR A 204 -6.35 -7.49 7.22
CA THR A 204 -7.67 -8.08 7.45
C THR A 204 -7.85 -9.37 6.64
N VAL A 205 -8.96 -10.06 6.88
CA VAL A 205 -9.36 -11.18 6.02
C VAL A 205 -9.47 -10.70 4.57
N THR A 206 -8.83 -11.43 3.65
CA THR A 206 -8.85 -11.08 2.23
C THR A 206 -10.25 -11.22 1.64
N VAL A 207 -10.53 -10.46 0.58
CA VAL A 207 -11.87 -10.41 -0.01
C VAL A 207 -11.86 -10.39 -1.53
N ASP A 208 -12.97 -10.85 -2.10
CA ASP A 208 -13.38 -10.60 -3.48
C ASP A 208 -14.84 -10.12 -3.48
N ALA A 209 -15.20 -9.22 -4.40
CA ALA A 209 -16.61 -8.94 -4.66
C ALA A 209 -17.30 -10.21 -5.20
N LYS A 210 -18.55 -10.45 -4.79
CA LYS A 210 -19.36 -11.59 -5.25
C LYS A 210 -19.95 -11.40 -6.64
N LEU A 211 -20.25 -10.16 -7.00
CA LEU A 211 -20.88 -9.81 -8.26
C LEU A 211 -19.91 -9.02 -9.14
N GLY A 212 -20.01 -9.21 -10.46
CA GLY A 212 -19.14 -8.53 -11.42
C GLY A 212 -17.72 -9.07 -11.49
N THR A 213 -17.44 -10.19 -10.82
CA THR A 213 -16.14 -10.90 -10.84
C THR A 213 -16.32 -12.34 -11.32
N THR A 214 -15.21 -12.99 -11.63
CA THR A 214 -15.15 -14.41 -12.00
C THR A 214 -14.34 -15.19 -10.97
N THR A 215 -13.02 -15.17 -11.08
CA THR A 215 -12.10 -15.83 -10.15
C THR A 215 -11.51 -14.86 -9.13
N GLY A 216 -11.69 -13.55 -9.30
CA GLY A 216 -11.23 -12.52 -8.37
C GLY A 216 -9.84 -11.96 -8.67
N ILE A 217 -8.97 -12.70 -9.37
CA ILE A 217 -7.54 -12.36 -9.48
C ILE A 217 -7.19 -11.40 -10.63
N SER A 218 -8.05 -11.33 -11.65
CA SER A 218 -7.79 -10.51 -12.83
C SER A 218 -7.70 -9.02 -12.45
N ALA A 219 -7.02 -8.19 -13.24
CA ALA A 219 -6.98 -6.75 -12.97
C ALA A 219 -8.40 -6.13 -12.98
N ALA A 220 -9.27 -6.63 -13.87
CA ALA A 220 -10.67 -6.23 -13.91
C ALA A 220 -11.42 -6.66 -12.64
N ASP A 221 -11.33 -7.93 -12.24
CA ASP A 221 -11.99 -8.46 -11.05
C ASP A 221 -11.53 -7.74 -9.78
N ARG A 222 -10.21 -7.51 -9.66
CA ARG A 222 -9.62 -6.76 -8.54
C ARG A 222 -10.12 -5.32 -8.52
N SER A 223 -10.20 -4.63 -9.66
CA SER A 223 -10.76 -3.28 -9.71
C SER A 223 -12.24 -3.24 -9.26
N VAL A 224 -13.03 -4.26 -9.59
CA VAL A 224 -14.43 -4.37 -9.12
C VAL A 224 -14.48 -4.54 -7.60
N THR A 225 -13.67 -5.44 -7.04
CA THR A 225 -13.58 -5.64 -5.58
C THR A 225 -13.16 -4.36 -4.86
N ILE A 226 -12.13 -3.67 -5.37
CA ILE A 226 -11.60 -2.44 -4.77
C ILE A 226 -12.64 -1.32 -4.80
N ASN A 227 -13.32 -1.10 -5.92
CA ASN A 227 -14.36 -0.07 -6.00
C ASN A 227 -15.54 -0.39 -5.06
N ALA A 228 -15.90 -1.68 -4.89
CA ALA A 228 -16.91 -2.09 -3.93
C ALA A 228 -16.47 -1.81 -2.48
N LEU A 229 -15.20 -2.06 -2.13
CA LEU A 229 -14.65 -1.69 -0.82
C LEU A 229 -14.73 -0.18 -0.56
N ALA A 230 -14.57 0.63 -1.61
CA ALA A 230 -14.64 2.08 -1.56
C ALA A 230 -16.05 2.66 -1.80
N SER A 231 -17.10 1.87 -1.58
CA SER A 231 -18.50 2.28 -1.73
C SER A 231 -19.21 2.40 -0.38
N GLN A 232 -19.98 3.49 -0.20
CA GLN A 232 -20.86 3.66 0.96
C GLN A 232 -22.06 2.71 0.92
N GLU A 233 -22.46 2.26 -0.28
CA GLU A 233 -23.63 1.40 -0.49
C GLU A 233 -23.32 -0.09 -0.28
N SER A 234 -22.03 -0.47 -0.33
CA SER A 234 -21.64 -1.86 -0.18
C SER A 234 -21.87 -2.37 1.24
N VAL A 235 -22.25 -3.63 1.36
CA VAL A 235 -22.51 -4.30 2.65
C VAL A 235 -21.66 -5.56 2.78
N SER A 236 -21.54 -6.09 4.01
CA SER A 236 -20.76 -7.32 4.30
C SER A 236 -21.09 -8.48 3.35
N SER A 237 -22.37 -8.64 2.99
CA SER A 237 -22.82 -9.72 2.11
C SER A 237 -22.35 -9.62 0.66
N ASP A 238 -21.81 -8.48 0.23
CA ASP A 238 -21.31 -8.28 -1.14
C ASP A 238 -19.93 -8.93 -1.37
N PHE A 239 -19.27 -9.36 -0.29
CA PHE A 239 -17.90 -9.88 -0.34
C PHE A 239 -17.82 -11.37 0.01
N ASN A 240 -17.03 -12.10 -0.78
CA ASN A 240 -16.48 -13.39 -0.39
C ASN A 240 -15.29 -13.19 0.55
N LYS A 241 -15.13 -14.10 1.51
CA LYS A 241 -14.03 -14.17 2.48
C LYS A 241 -13.60 -15.64 2.54
N PRO A 242 -12.39 -16.05 2.10
CA PRO A 242 -11.29 -15.22 1.59
C PRO A 242 -11.51 -14.72 0.14
N GLY A 243 -10.57 -13.92 -0.37
CA GLY A 243 -10.42 -13.52 -1.77
C GLY A 243 -9.01 -13.04 -2.10
N HIS A 244 -8.86 -12.17 -3.12
CA HIS A 244 -7.56 -11.80 -3.69
C HIS A 244 -7.13 -10.35 -3.44
N ILE A 245 -8.00 -9.53 -2.83
CA ILE A 245 -7.64 -8.20 -2.32
C ILE A 245 -7.35 -8.29 -0.83
N PHE A 246 -6.35 -7.53 -0.37
CA PHE A 246 -5.87 -7.50 1.01
C PHE A 246 -6.21 -6.14 1.67
N PRO A 247 -7.39 -5.99 2.29
CA PRO A 247 -7.68 -4.75 3.01
C PRO A 247 -6.76 -4.63 4.24
N LEU A 248 -6.36 -3.39 4.52
CA LEU A 248 -5.50 -3.01 5.63
C LEU A 248 -6.23 -2.00 6.51
N ARG A 249 -6.25 -2.25 7.82
CA ARG A 249 -6.85 -1.33 8.79
C ARG A 249 -5.88 -0.19 9.10
N ALA A 250 -6.13 0.99 8.54
CA ALA A 250 -5.38 2.19 8.85
C ALA A 250 -5.61 2.60 10.31
N ARG A 251 -4.57 3.12 10.97
CA ARG A 251 -4.69 3.70 12.30
C ARG A 251 -5.44 5.03 12.25
N GLU A 252 -6.25 5.27 13.27
CA GLU A 252 -6.86 6.59 13.46
C GLU A 252 -5.77 7.66 13.62
N GLY A 253 -6.01 8.83 13.05
CA GLY A 253 -5.02 9.92 12.99
C GLY A 253 -4.02 9.82 11.83
N GLY A 254 -4.14 8.81 10.95
CA GLY A 254 -3.44 8.76 9.67
C GLY A 254 -1.92 8.81 9.80
N VAL A 255 -1.25 9.45 8.83
CA VAL A 255 0.23 9.47 8.76
C VAL A 255 0.89 10.18 9.94
N ILE A 256 0.14 11.05 10.64
CA ILE A 256 0.60 11.69 11.88
C ILE A 256 0.78 10.67 13.01
N THR A 257 -0.10 9.66 13.07
CA THR A 257 -0.08 8.63 14.12
C THR A 257 0.79 7.45 13.74
N ARG A 258 0.79 7.05 12.46
CA ARG A 258 1.66 6.01 11.92
C ARG A 258 2.12 6.42 10.52
N PRO A 259 3.40 6.76 10.32
CA PRO A 259 3.92 7.18 9.03
C PRO A 259 4.19 5.98 8.11
N GLY A 260 3.15 5.19 7.82
CA GLY A 260 3.22 4.04 6.92
C GLY A 260 2.40 4.21 5.65
N HIS A 261 2.67 3.39 4.64
CA HIS A 261 1.98 3.42 3.34
C HIS A 261 0.48 3.23 3.45
N THR A 262 0.01 2.39 4.38
CA THR A 262 -1.42 2.19 4.67
C THR A 262 -2.12 3.50 5.02
N GLU A 263 -1.56 4.27 5.96
CA GLU A 263 -2.11 5.55 6.37
C GLU A 263 -1.97 6.60 5.25
N ALA A 264 -0.83 6.61 4.55
CA ALA A 264 -0.61 7.52 3.43
C ALA A 264 -1.65 7.32 2.31
N ALA A 265 -2.01 6.08 2.00
CA ALA A 265 -3.03 5.78 1.00
C ALA A 265 -4.41 6.35 1.37
N VAL A 266 -4.81 6.21 2.65
CA VAL A 266 -6.07 6.76 3.16
C VAL A 266 -6.05 8.29 3.16
N ASP A 267 -4.96 8.90 3.63
CA ASP A 267 -4.83 10.35 3.71
C ASP A 267 -4.77 11.01 2.33
N LEU A 268 -4.02 10.44 1.38
CA LEU A 268 -3.98 10.94 0.01
C LEU A 268 -5.36 10.91 -0.65
N ALA A 269 -6.09 9.80 -0.51
CA ALA A 269 -7.45 9.70 -1.06
C ALA A 269 -8.39 10.74 -0.43
N ARG A 270 -8.38 10.86 0.91
CA ARG A 270 -9.19 11.84 1.66
C ARG A 270 -8.88 13.28 1.26
N LEU A 271 -7.59 13.66 1.24
CA LEU A 271 -7.13 15.02 0.92
C LEU A 271 -7.37 15.36 -0.56
N SER A 272 -7.51 14.37 -1.43
CA SER A 272 -7.85 14.54 -2.84
C SER A 272 -9.36 14.65 -3.11
N GLY A 273 -10.19 14.58 -2.06
CA GLY A 273 -11.65 14.60 -2.17
C GLY A 273 -12.28 13.30 -2.69
N CYS A 274 -11.53 12.19 -2.66
CA CYS A 274 -12.02 10.85 -2.98
C CYS A 274 -12.59 10.15 -1.75
N PHE A 275 -13.20 8.98 -1.93
CA PHE A 275 -13.51 8.10 -0.81
C PHE A 275 -12.23 7.81 0.00
N PRO A 276 -12.25 7.84 1.35
CA PRO A 276 -11.05 7.71 2.19
C PRO A 276 -10.57 6.25 2.30
N ALA A 277 -10.26 5.65 1.15
CA ALA A 277 -9.59 4.38 0.98
C ALA A 277 -8.66 4.46 -0.23
N GLY A 278 -7.46 3.88 -0.11
CA GLY A 278 -6.45 3.94 -1.16
C GLY A 278 -5.85 2.56 -1.44
N VAL A 279 -5.64 2.26 -2.71
CA VAL A 279 -4.92 1.06 -3.16
C VAL A 279 -3.44 1.32 -3.03
N LEU A 280 -2.67 0.33 -2.56
CA LEU A 280 -1.22 0.41 -2.44
C LEU A 280 -0.57 -0.95 -2.75
N CYS A 281 0.62 -0.91 -3.34
CA CYS A 281 1.43 -2.09 -3.60
C CYS A 281 2.88 -1.68 -3.87
N GLU A 282 3.83 -2.42 -3.29
CA GLU A 282 5.25 -2.07 -3.24
C GLU A 282 5.92 -2.30 -4.61
N LEU A 283 6.67 -1.31 -5.09
CA LEU A 283 7.39 -1.40 -6.38
C LEU A 283 8.60 -2.34 -6.27
N VAL A 284 8.71 -3.23 -7.26
CA VAL A 284 9.79 -4.23 -7.33
C VAL A 284 10.57 -4.09 -8.63
N ASN A 285 11.87 -4.38 -8.56
CA ASN A 285 12.73 -4.52 -9.72
C ASN A 285 12.46 -5.86 -10.42
N ASP A 286 12.77 -5.96 -11.72
CA ASP A 286 12.57 -7.19 -12.50
C ASP A 286 13.42 -8.38 -11.99
N ASP A 287 14.45 -8.12 -11.18
CA ASP A 287 15.26 -9.16 -10.52
C ASP A 287 14.67 -9.66 -9.19
N GLY A 288 13.53 -9.10 -8.78
CA GLY A 288 12.81 -9.43 -7.54
C GLY A 288 13.27 -8.65 -6.31
N SER A 289 14.26 -7.75 -6.43
CA SER A 289 14.62 -6.83 -5.35
C SER A 289 13.61 -5.70 -5.21
N MET A 290 13.54 -5.06 -4.04
CA MET A 290 12.69 -3.90 -3.81
C MET A 290 13.28 -2.65 -4.46
N SER A 291 12.45 -1.84 -5.12
CA SER A 291 12.87 -0.59 -5.75
C SER A 291 13.28 0.43 -4.67
N ARG A 292 14.45 1.06 -4.82
CA ARG A 292 14.93 2.10 -3.88
C ARG A 292 14.81 3.48 -4.49
N THR A 293 15.06 4.53 -3.70
CA THR A 293 14.87 5.94 -4.09
C THR A 293 15.36 6.28 -5.52
N PRO A 294 16.57 5.90 -5.96
CA PRO A 294 17.00 6.18 -7.34
C PRO A 294 16.13 5.50 -8.40
N ASP A 295 15.76 4.24 -8.19
CA ASP A 295 14.91 3.45 -9.08
C ASP A 295 13.50 4.05 -9.14
N LEU A 296 12.97 4.46 -7.99
CA LEU A 296 11.63 5.05 -7.84
C LEU A 296 11.52 6.41 -8.54
N LEU A 297 12.56 7.26 -8.43
CA LEU A 297 12.62 8.53 -9.16
C LEU A 297 12.71 8.29 -10.68
N GLN A 298 13.51 7.30 -11.11
CA GLN A 298 13.60 6.93 -12.52
C GLN A 298 12.26 6.35 -13.03
N PHE A 299 11.60 5.53 -12.23
CA PHE A 299 10.28 4.96 -12.52
C PHE A 299 9.23 6.06 -12.68
N GLY A 300 9.17 6.98 -11.72
CA GLY A 300 8.28 8.15 -11.77
C GLY A 300 8.50 9.00 -13.02
N TYR A 301 9.76 9.28 -13.37
CA TYR A 301 10.09 9.99 -14.62
C TYR A 301 9.62 9.23 -15.87
N LYS A 302 9.97 7.95 -15.97
CA LYS A 302 9.64 7.09 -17.13
C LYS A 302 8.13 6.98 -17.35
N HIS A 303 7.37 6.85 -16.27
CA HIS A 303 5.93 6.63 -16.30
C HIS A 303 5.12 7.90 -16.09
N ARG A 304 5.78 9.07 -15.97
CA ARG A 304 5.17 10.39 -15.74
C ARG A 304 4.28 10.42 -14.49
N LEU A 305 4.74 9.78 -13.42
CA LEU A 305 4.07 9.74 -12.12
C LEU A 305 4.70 10.76 -11.17
N HIS A 306 3.88 11.36 -10.33
CA HIS A 306 4.39 12.13 -9.20
C HIS A 306 5.02 11.19 -8.18
N VAL A 307 6.17 11.60 -7.65
CA VAL A 307 6.89 10.90 -6.58
C VAL A 307 6.93 11.81 -5.37
N VAL A 308 6.44 11.35 -4.23
CA VAL A 308 6.35 12.10 -2.97
C VAL A 308 6.83 11.25 -1.81
N THR A 309 7.01 11.87 -0.64
CA THR A 309 7.41 11.18 0.59
C THR A 309 6.31 11.28 1.65
N ILE A 310 6.22 10.29 2.54
CA ILE A 310 5.34 10.34 3.71
C ILE A 310 5.71 11.53 4.61
N LYS A 311 7.01 11.84 4.71
CA LYS A 311 7.51 13.02 5.44
C LYS A 311 6.92 14.32 4.92
N ASP A 312 6.92 14.53 3.61
CA ASP A 312 6.34 15.74 3.00
C ASP A 312 4.81 15.77 3.18
N LEU A 313 4.14 14.61 3.15
CA LEU A 313 2.70 14.50 3.42
C LEU A 313 2.35 14.86 4.88
N VAL A 314 3.13 14.39 5.85
CA VAL A 314 2.99 14.75 7.27
C VAL A 314 3.13 16.26 7.46
N GLN A 315 4.16 16.88 6.87
CA GLN A 315 4.38 18.33 6.94
C GLN A 315 3.23 19.11 6.29
N TYR A 316 2.72 18.62 5.15
CA TYR A 316 1.58 19.23 4.48
C TYR A 316 0.34 19.25 5.38
N ILE A 317 -0.01 18.12 6.01
CA ILE A 317 -1.17 18.01 6.90
C ILE A 317 -1.01 18.93 8.10
N GLN A 318 0.15 18.91 8.77
CA GLN A 318 0.43 19.77 9.92
C GLN A 318 0.31 21.26 9.55
N THR A 319 0.73 21.64 8.35
CA THR A 319 0.62 23.03 7.88
C THR A 319 -0.84 23.44 7.65
N GLN A 320 -1.67 22.54 7.09
CA GLN A 320 -3.08 22.80 6.85
C GLN A 320 -3.89 22.90 8.16
N GLU A 321 -3.53 22.16 9.20
CA GLU A 321 -4.21 22.21 10.50
C GLU A 321 -3.87 23.47 11.33
N LEU A 322 -2.78 24.15 10.99
CA LEU A 322 -2.33 25.39 11.63
C LEU A 322 -2.85 26.66 10.94
N MET A 323 -3.51 26.53 9.77
CA MET A 323 -4.10 27.63 8.99
C MET A 323 -5.60 27.76 9.26
#